data_AF-A0A7I9VLK7-F1
#
_entry.id   AF-A0A7I9VLK7-F1
#
_cell.length_a   1.000
_cell.length_b   1.000
_cell.length_c   1.000
_cell.angle_alpha   90.00
_cell.angle_beta   90.00
_cell.angle_gamma   90.00
#
_symmetry.space_group_name_H-M   'P 1'
#
loop_
_entity.id
_entity.type
_entity.pdbx_description
1 polymer ?
#
loop_
_entity_poly.entity_id
_entity_poly.type
_entity_poly.pdbx_seq_one_letter_code
_entity_poly.pdbx_strand_id
1 'polypeptide(L)'
;MATRTEPPAQDGRLSAAAEVLGGWRARAADLADGFRRSDRFFKMRAGIVAAWAVLSLLTLWGSCATPGQHNALGADVQVNRDSIMGTQLLVRNDSDRNWEDVVLTLDDGWRYAQPTLRPQDLVVLSVSSFRKGDEAPPRDHRPRALRISCRQGSGRFDLR
;
A
#
# COMPACT_ATOMS: atom_id res chain seq x y z
N MET A 1 -50.66 14.40 -1.08
CA MET A 1 -49.30 14.45 -0.52
C MET A 1 -48.43 13.57 -1.40
N ALA A 2 -47.76 14.14 -2.41
CA ALA A 2 -47.02 13.39 -3.43
C ALA A 2 -45.52 13.51 -3.18
N THR A 3 -44.86 12.37 -2.95
CA THR A 3 -43.41 12.25 -2.80
C THR A 3 -42.74 12.36 -4.17
N ARG A 4 -41.96 13.43 -4.38
CA ARG A 4 -41.05 13.59 -5.52
C ARG A 4 -39.82 12.71 -5.27
N THR A 5 -39.67 11.64 -6.03
CA THR A 5 -38.43 10.85 -6.14
C THR A 5 -37.43 11.63 -7.00
N GLU A 6 -36.32 12.08 -6.40
CA GLU A 6 -35.12 12.57 -7.09
C GLU A 6 -34.41 11.40 -7.80
N PRO A 7 -33.95 11.55 -9.07
CA PRO A 7 -33.10 10.56 -9.71
C PRO A 7 -31.64 10.71 -9.25
N PRO A 8 -30.84 9.63 -9.26
CA PRO A 8 -29.50 9.63 -8.67
C PRO A 8 -28.47 10.35 -9.55
N ALA A 9 -27.52 11.04 -8.92
CA ALA A 9 -26.41 11.81 -9.50
C ALA A 9 -25.36 10.99 -10.32
N GLN A 10 -25.72 9.82 -10.85
CA GLN A 10 -24.83 8.91 -11.60
C GLN A 10 -24.67 9.30 -13.07
N ASP A 11 -25.72 9.86 -13.69
CA ASP A 11 -25.73 10.19 -15.12
C ASP A 11 -24.67 11.24 -15.50
N GLY A 12 -24.43 12.23 -14.63
CA GLY A 12 -23.46 13.31 -14.87
C GLY A 12 -21.99 12.90 -14.77
N ARG A 13 -21.67 11.82 -14.04
CA ARG A 13 -20.28 11.33 -13.95
C ARG A 13 -19.88 10.49 -15.15
N LEU A 14 -20.84 9.73 -15.69
CA LEU A 14 -20.65 8.92 -16.89
C LEU A 14 -20.53 9.80 -18.14
N SER A 15 -21.31 10.88 -18.25
CA SER A 15 -21.20 11.84 -19.35
C SER A 15 -19.86 12.60 -19.32
N ALA A 16 -19.43 13.08 -18.14
CA ALA A 16 -18.14 13.75 -17.99
C ALA A 16 -16.96 12.81 -18.34
N ALA A 17 -17.02 11.54 -17.92
CA ALA A 17 -16.01 10.56 -18.29
C ALA A 17 -15.99 10.28 -19.80
N ALA A 18 -17.16 10.19 -20.44
CA ALA A 18 -17.28 9.97 -21.88
C ALA A 18 -16.74 11.16 -22.70
N GLU A 19 -17.01 12.40 -22.28
CA GLU A 19 -16.50 13.62 -22.92
C GLU A 19 -14.97 13.72 -22.81
N VAL A 20 -14.43 13.44 -21.62
CA VAL A 20 -12.98 13.41 -21.41
C VAL A 20 -12.33 12.33 -22.28
N LEU A 21 -12.86 11.11 -22.27
CA LEU A 21 -12.35 10.00 -23.09
C LEU A 21 -12.46 10.30 -24.60
N GLY A 22 -13.55 10.92 -25.04
CA GLY A 22 -13.74 11.34 -26.43
C GLY A 22 -12.71 12.39 -26.86
N GLY A 23 -12.46 13.39 -26.01
CA GLY A 23 -11.45 14.41 -26.25
C GLY A 23 -10.02 13.87 -26.29
N TRP A 24 -9.70 12.84 -25.50
CA TRP A 24 -8.41 12.16 -25.55
C TRP A 24 -8.23 11.32 -26.82
N ARG A 25 -9.29 10.64 -27.28
CA ARG A 25 -9.26 9.84 -28.52
C ARG A 25 -9.03 10.70 -29.76
N ALA A 26 -9.70 11.84 -29.85
CA ALA A 26 -9.52 12.77 -30.97
C ALA A 26 -8.08 13.30 -31.04
N ARG A 27 -7.52 13.74 -29.91
CA ARG A 27 -6.12 14.21 -29.84
C ARG A 27 -5.10 13.11 -30.16
N ALA A 28 -5.37 11.87 -29.76
CA ALA A 28 -4.53 10.73 -30.10
C ALA A 28 -4.54 10.42 -31.61
N ALA A 29 -5.70 10.55 -32.27
CA ALA A 29 -5.82 10.38 -33.72
C ALA A 29 -5.02 11.46 -34.47
N ASP A 30 -5.14 12.73 -34.07
CA ASP A 30 -4.39 13.84 -34.68
C ASP A 30 -2.88 13.68 -34.51
N LEU A 31 -2.43 13.22 -33.33
CA LEU A 31 -1.01 12.93 -33.08
C LEU A 31 -0.51 11.74 -33.90
N ALA A 32 -1.33 10.70 -34.09
CA ALA A 32 -0.98 9.54 -34.89
C ALA A 32 -0.84 9.90 -36.38
N ASP A 33 -1.75 10.73 -36.90
CA ASP A 33 -1.67 11.23 -38.27
C ASP A 33 -0.49 12.19 -38.47
N GLY A 34 -0.22 13.05 -37.49
CA GLY A 34 0.98 13.90 -37.44
C GLY A 34 2.27 13.09 -37.43
N PHE A 35 2.33 12.02 -36.62
CA PHE A 35 3.48 11.11 -36.58
C PHE A 35 3.68 10.37 -37.91
N ARG A 36 2.59 9.94 -38.56
CA ARG A 36 2.65 9.26 -39.85
C ARG A 36 3.27 10.15 -40.93
N ARG A 37 2.88 11.43 -40.97
CA ARG A 37 3.40 12.45 -41.91
C ARG A 37 4.75 13.04 -41.52
N SER A 38 5.27 12.75 -40.33
CA SER A 38 6.49 13.39 -39.81
C SER A 38 7.80 12.84 -40.38
N ASP A 39 8.82 13.72 -40.38
CA ASP A 39 10.18 13.45 -40.82
C ASP A 39 10.94 12.45 -39.93
N ARG A 40 11.96 11.80 -40.49
CA ARG A 40 12.80 10.80 -39.81
C ARG A 40 13.45 11.35 -38.52
N PHE A 41 13.87 12.61 -38.51
CA PHE A 41 14.45 13.26 -37.32
C PHE A 41 13.42 13.44 -36.20
N PHE A 42 12.17 13.78 -36.54
CA PHE A 42 11.09 13.91 -35.57
C PHE A 42 10.75 12.54 -34.96
N LYS A 43 10.64 11.50 -35.80
CA LYS A 43 10.40 10.11 -35.36
C LYS A 43 11.46 9.62 -34.38
N MET A 44 12.73 9.95 -34.61
CA MET A 44 13.83 9.60 -33.71
C MET A 44 13.68 10.27 -32.33
N ARG A 45 13.40 11.59 -32.30
CA ARG A 45 13.17 12.33 -31.04
C ARG A 45 11.95 11.82 -30.30
N ALA A 46 10.85 11.56 -31.01
CA ALA A 46 9.64 10.98 -30.45
C ALA A 46 9.90 9.58 -29.86
N GLY A 47 10.72 8.77 -30.52
CA GLY A 47 11.16 7.46 -30.02
C GLY A 47 11.94 7.56 -28.70
N ILE A 48 12.84 8.53 -28.57
CA ILE A 48 13.58 8.78 -27.32
C ILE A 48 12.62 9.15 -26.19
N VAL A 49 11.68 10.07 -26.45
CA VAL A 49 10.69 10.48 -25.44
C VAL A 49 9.77 9.31 -25.06
N ALA A 50 9.34 8.51 -26.03
CA ALA A 50 8.52 7.33 -25.78
C ALA A 50 9.27 6.28 -24.94
N ALA A 51 10.54 5.99 -25.27
CA ALA A 51 11.37 5.07 -24.51
C ALA A 51 11.57 5.57 -23.06
N TRP A 52 11.82 6.86 -22.88
CA TRP A 52 11.91 7.48 -21.55
C TRP A 52 10.60 7.33 -20.77
N ALA A 53 9.45 7.63 -21.39
CA ALA A 53 8.14 7.50 -20.74
C ALA A 53 7.84 6.05 -20.32
N VAL A 54 8.17 5.08 -21.17
CA VAL A 54 8.04 3.64 -20.85
C VAL A 54 8.93 3.27 -19.66
N LEU A 55 10.20 3.70 -19.64
CA LEU A 55 11.12 3.45 -18.52
C LEU A 55 10.62 4.08 -17.20
N SER A 56 10.08 5.29 -17.26
CA SER A 56 9.49 5.96 -16.09
C SER A 56 8.27 5.20 -15.58
N LEU A 57 7.38 4.76 -16.47
CA LEU A 57 6.20 3.97 -16.10
C LEU A 57 6.58 2.62 -15.50
N LEU A 58 7.58 1.93 -16.07
CA LEU A 58 8.10 0.67 -15.50
C LEU A 58 8.70 0.88 -14.11
N THR A 59 9.44 1.98 -13.91
CA THR A 59 9.99 2.34 -12.59
C THR A 59 8.88 2.59 -11.58
N LEU A 60 7.86 3.38 -11.95
CA LEU A 60 6.70 3.66 -11.10
C LEU A 60 5.91 2.40 -10.77
N TRP A 61 5.69 1.55 -11.77
CA TRP A 61 5.05 0.25 -11.59
C TRP A 61 5.83 -0.60 -10.60
N GLY A 62 7.15 -0.71 -10.76
CA GLY A 62 8.01 -1.43 -9.82
C GLY A 62 7.99 -0.87 -8.40
N SER A 63 7.95 0.46 -8.24
CA SER A 63 7.93 1.10 -6.91
C SER A 63 6.59 0.99 -6.20
N CYS A 64 5.47 1.08 -6.93
CA CYS A 64 4.13 1.00 -6.35
C CYS A 64 3.64 -0.45 -6.23
N ALA A 65 4.20 -1.39 -6.99
CA ALA A 65 3.90 -2.82 -6.91
C ALA A 65 4.69 -3.53 -5.80
N THR A 66 4.94 -2.85 -4.67
CA THR A 66 5.27 -3.55 -3.43
C THR A 66 3.96 -3.72 -2.65
N PRO A 67 3.14 -4.75 -2.94
CA PRO A 67 2.13 -5.11 -1.98
C PRO A 67 2.86 -5.62 -0.74
N GLY A 68 2.98 -4.76 0.28
CA GLY A 68 3.05 -5.24 1.65
C GLY A 68 1.97 -6.31 1.82
N GLN A 69 2.22 -7.35 2.59
CA GLN A 69 1.36 -8.53 2.67
C GLN A 69 -0.06 -8.13 3.09
N HIS A 70 -0.91 -7.79 2.11
CA HIS A 70 -2.23 -7.21 2.30
C HIS A 70 -3.13 -8.28 2.91
N ASN A 71 -3.15 -8.31 4.23
CA ASN A 71 -4.06 -9.15 4.98
C ASN A 71 -5.41 -8.42 5.12
N ALA A 72 -6.43 -9.14 5.60
CA ALA A 72 -7.77 -8.57 5.81
C ALA A 72 -7.81 -7.37 6.79
N LEU A 73 -6.73 -7.13 7.53
CA LEU A 73 -6.58 -5.99 8.44
C LEU A 73 -5.96 -4.75 7.78
N GLY A 74 -5.35 -4.86 6.59
CA GLY A 74 -4.54 -3.80 6.01
C GLY A 74 -3.31 -3.50 6.88
N ALA A 75 -2.63 -4.54 7.35
CA ALA A 75 -1.44 -4.40 8.17
C ALA A 75 -0.18 -4.62 7.33
N ASP A 76 0.77 -3.69 7.40
CA ASP A 76 2.11 -3.86 6.80
C ASP A 76 3.12 -4.13 7.91
N VAL A 77 3.88 -5.22 7.76
CA VAL A 77 4.86 -5.67 8.76
C VAL A 77 6.19 -5.83 8.08
N GLN A 78 7.18 -5.07 8.55
CA GLN A 78 8.54 -5.11 8.04
C GLN A 78 9.51 -5.51 9.15
N VAL A 79 10.49 -6.34 8.80
CA VAL A 79 11.52 -6.80 9.74
C VAL A 79 12.85 -6.21 9.33
N ASN A 80 13.42 -5.36 10.17
CA ASN A 80 14.77 -4.85 9.99
C ASN A 80 15.73 -5.64 10.88
N ARG A 81 16.53 -6.52 10.27
CA ARG A 81 17.49 -7.38 10.99
C ARG A 81 18.88 -6.74 11.12
N ASP A 82 19.20 -5.75 10.29
CA ASP A 82 20.53 -5.15 10.18
C ASP A 82 20.67 -3.87 11.02
N SER A 83 19.73 -3.60 11.92
CA SER A 83 19.80 -2.44 12.81
C SER A 83 20.83 -2.65 13.92
N ILE A 84 21.58 -1.59 14.24
CA ILE A 84 22.60 -1.55 15.30
C ILE A 84 22.00 -1.94 16.67
N MET A 85 20.69 -1.73 16.83
CA MET A 85 19.94 -2.02 18.05
C MET A 85 19.35 -3.45 18.09
N GLY A 86 19.70 -4.30 17.12
CA GLY A 86 19.16 -5.65 16.95
C GLY A 86 17.94 -5.70 16.04
N THR A 87 17.21 -6.82 16.04
CA THR A 87 16.03 -6.99 15.19
C THR A 87 14.90 -6.03 15.60
N GLN A 88 14.43 -5.23 14.64
CA GLN A 88 13.32 -4.30 14.79
C GLN A 88 12.13 -4.76 13.95
N LEU A 89 10.95 -4.72 14.56
CA LEU A 89 9.67 -5.00 13.94
C LEU A 89 8.95 -3.67 13.71
N LEU A 90 8.72 -3.35 12.45
CA LEU A 90 7.90 -2.21 12.03
C LEU A 90 6.51 -2.73 11.71
N VAL A 91 5.50 -2.21 12.41
CA VAL A 91 4.10 -2.55 12.17
C VAL A 91 3.37 -1.25 11.82
N ARG A 92 2.83 -1.20 10.61
CA ARG A 92 2.05 -0.08 10.09
C ARG A 92 0.60 -0.48 9.88
N ASN A 93 -0.31 0.42 10.24
CA ASN A 93 -1.71 0.28 9.88
C ASN A 93 -1.96 0.96 8.53
N ASP A 94 -1.98 0.19 7.45
CA ASP A 94 -2.27 0.68 6.09
C ASP A 94 -3.77 0.76 5.80
N SER A 95 -4.62 0.43 6.76
CA SER A 95 -6.07 0.51 6.59
C SER A 95 -6.63 1.91 6.89
N ASP A 96 -7.84 2.15 6.39
CA ASP A 96 -8.57 3.41 6.61
C ASP A 96 -9.28 3.47 7.97
N ARG A 97 -9.04 2.49 8.86
CA ARG A 97 -9.73 2.34 10.15
C ARG A 97 -8.75 2.34 11.31
N ASN A 98 -9.18 2.87 12.45
CA ASN A 98 -8.45 2.71 13.72
C ASN A 98 -8.46 1.24 14.14
N TRP A 99 -7.32 0.73 14.60
CA TRP A 99 -7.28 -0.52 15.34
C TRP A 99 -7.31 -0.24 16.83
N GLU A 100 -8.14 -0.99 17.54
CA GLU A 100 -8.34 -0.87 18.98
C GLU A 100 -7.95 -2.18 19.67
N ASP A 101 -7.40 -2.05 20.88
CA ASP A 101 -6.94 -3.17 21.70
C ASP A 101 -5.99 -4.09 20.95
N VAL A 102 -4.97 -3.49 20.33
CA VAL A 102 -4.02 -4.20 19.47
C VAL A 102 -3.07 -5.02 20.33
N VAL A 103 -3.06 -6.33 20.09
CA VAL A 103 -2.14 -7.28 20.71
C VAL A 103 -1.28 -7.92 19.63
N LEU A 104 0.01 -7.64 19.72
CA LEU A 104 1.05 -8.23 18.90
C LEU A 104 1.63 -9.42 19.65
N THR A 105 1.62 -10.61 19.03
CA THR A 105 2.08 -11.86 19.64
C THR A 105 3.12 -12.52 18.74
N LEU A 106 4.31 -12.79 19.26
CA LEU A 106 5.32 -13.61 18.60
C LEU A 106 4.96 -15.10 18.73
N ASP A 107 5.52 -15.93 17.86
CA ASP A 107 5.28 -17.37 17.79
C ASP A 107 5.52 -18.12 19.12
N ASP A 108 6.44 -17.64 19.95
CA ASP A 108 6.76 -18.24 21.27
C ASP A 108 5.89 -17.71 22.44
N GLY A 109 4.84 -16.95 22.10
CA GLY A 109 3.84 -16.46 23.03
C GLY A 109 4.21 -15.15 23.73
N TRP A 110 5.25 -14.46 23.27
CA TRP A 110 5.62 -13.12 23.72
C TRP A 110 4.62 -12.10 23.20
N ARG A 111 4.12 -11.21 24.06
CA ARG A 111 3.04 -10.28 23.74
C ARG A 111 3.45 -8.83 23.95
N TYR A 112 2.94 -7.96 23.10
CA TYR A 112 3.00 -6.51 23.26
C TYR A 112 1.59 -5.96 23.01
N ALA A 113 1.11 -5.11 23.90
CA ALA A 113 -0.20 -4.49 23.80
C ALA A 113 -0.04 -3.01 23.46
N GLN A 114 -0.75 -2.58 22.42
CA GLN A 114 -0.85 -1.20 21.98
C GLN A 114 -2.33 -0.80 22.02
N PRO A 115 -2.73 0.23 22.80
CA PRO A 115 -4.14 0.57 22.95
C PRO A 115 -4.83 0.92 21.63
N THR A 116 -4.14 1.69 20.78
CA THR A 116 -4.69 2.16 19.52
C THR A 116 -3.60 2.38 18.48
N LEU A 117 -3.90 2.05 17.23
CA LEU A 117 -3.13 2.42 16.04
C LEU A 117 -4.06 3.09 15.02
N ARG A 118 -3.80 4.35 14.68
CA ARG A 118 -4.61 5.10 13.71
C ARG A 118 -4.24 4.71 12.27
N PRO A 119 -5.06 5.06 11.27
CA PRO A 119 -4.69 4.94 9.87
C PRO A 119 -3.33 5.58 9.61
N GLN A 120 -2.47 4.86 8.91
CA GLN A 120 -1.11 5.24 8.56
C GLN A 120 -0.15 5.41 9.74
N ASP A 121 -0.57 5.12 10.98
CA ASP A 121 0.34 5.08 12.12
C ASP A 121 1.31 3.90 12.00
N LEU A 122 2.52 4.13 12.50
CA LEU A 122 3.63 3.21 12.48
C LEU A 122 4.17 3.03 13.90
N VAL A 123 4.30 1.78 14.34
CA VAL A 123 5.02 1.45 15.57
C VAL A 123 6.29 0.67 15.24
N VAL A 124 7.39 1.09 15.86
CA VAL A 124 8.68 0.42 15.77
C VAL A 124 8.96 -0.25 17.10
N LEU A 125 9.05 -1.58 17.10
CA LEU A 125 9.21 -2.38 18.30
C LEU A 125 10.51 -3.17 18.20
N SER A 126 11.30 -3.14 19.27
CA SER A 126 12.37 -4.12 19.43
C SER A 126 11.78 -5.42 19.97
N VAL A 127 12.45 -6.54 19.71
CA VAL A 127 12.04 -7.84 20.28
C VAL A 127 11.95 -7.77 21.82
N SER A 128 12.82 -6.98 22.46
CA SER A 128 12.82 -6.74 23.92
C SER A 128 11.59 -6.00 24.47
N SER A 129 10.78 -5.35 23.62
CA SER A 129 9.54 -4.68 24.05
C SER A 129 8.44 -5.68 24.41
N PHE A 130 8.51 -6.90 23.89
CA PHE A 130 7.53 -7.93 24.17
C PHE A 130 7.72 -8.54 25.55
N ARG A 131 6.64 -9.07 26.13
CA ARG A 131 6.60 -9.64 27.48
C ARG A 131 5.83 -10.94 27.52
N LYS A 132 6.23 -11.85 28.41
CA LYS A 132 5.50 -13.09 28.72
C LYS A 132 5.47 -13.22 30.24
N GLY A 133 4.40 -12.70 30.84
CA GLY A 133 4.44 -12.37 32.27
C GLY A 133 5.41 -11.21 32.51
N ASP A 134 6.32 -11.38 33.47
CA ASP A 134 7.34 -10.37 33.81
C ASP A 134 8.65 -10.53 33.02
N GLU A 135 8.77 -11.59 32.24
CA GLU A 135 9.99 -11.89 31.49
C GLU A 135 10.07 -11.09 30.19
N ALA A 136 11.30 -10.84 29.73
CA ALA A 136 11.62 -10.31 28.41
C ALA A 136 12.20 -11.43 27.53
N PRO A 137 12.00 -11.37 26.19
CA PRO A 137 12.67 -12.30 25.29
C PRO A 137 14.19 -12.23 25.42
N PRO A 138 14.89 -13.37 25.25
CA PRO A 138 16.35 -13.41 25.12
C PRO A 138 16.86 -12.51 23.98
N ARG A 139 18.09 -11.99 24.10
CA ARG A 139 18.67 -11.04 23.13
C ARG A 139 18.91 -11.65 21.74
N ASP A 140 19.09 -12.97 21.69
CA ASP A 140 19.29 -13.78 20.49
C ASP A 140 17.99 -14.34 19.93
N HIS A 141 16.85 -13.96 20.51
CA HIS A 141 15.54 -14.44 20.07
C HIS A 141 15.21 -13.97 18.65
N ARG A 142 14.96 -14.93 17.76
CA ARG A 142 14.58 -14.70 16.37
C ARG A 142 13.16 -15.23 16.11
N PRO A 143 12.12 -14.39 16.27
CA PRO A 143 10.76 -14.83 16.02
C PRO A 143 10.58 -15.14 14.53
N ARG A 144 9.82 -16.20 14.24
CA ARG A 144 9.51 -16.61 12.86
C ARG A 144 8.17 -16.08 12.40
N ALA A 145 7.27 -15.73 13.31
CA ALA A 145 5.96 -15.22 12.92
C ALA A 145 5.44 -14.18 13.92
N LEU A 146 4.77 -13.16 13.38
CA LEU A 146 4.02 -12.17 14.15
C LEU A 146 2.54 -12.39 13.95
N ARG A 147 1.78 -12.51 15.03
CA ARG A 147 0.32 -12.45 15.01
C ARG A 147 -0.15 -11.12 15.55
N ILE A 148 -0.98 -10.42 14.78
CA ILE A 148 -1.67 -9.20 15.19
C ILE A 148 -3.11 -9.59 15.48
N SER A 149 -3.63 -9.19 16.63
CA SER A 149 -5.04 -9.36 17.00
C SER A 149 -5.58 -8.04 17.53
N CYS A 150 -6.72 -7.61 17.04
CA CYS A 150 -7.41 -6.39 17.47
C CYS A 150 -8.92 -6.61 17.39
N ARG A 151 -9.72 -5.63 17.83
CA ARG A 151 -11.19 -5.72 17.73
C ARG A 151 -11.70 -5.89 16.29
N GLN A 152 -10.96 -5.36 15.32
CA GLN A 152 -11.31 -5.36 13.90
C GLN A 152 -10.96 -6.69 13.22
N GLY A 153 -10.15 -7.55 13.85
CA GLY A 153 -9.79 -8.86 13.32
C GLY A 153 -8.41 -9.34 13.76
N SER A 154 -7.88 -10.34 13.06
CA SER A 154 -6.55 -10.88 13.32
C SER A 154 -5.81 -11.20 12.02
N GLY A 155 -4.49 -11.11 12.06
CA GLY A 155 -3.60 -11.42 10.94
C GLY A 155 -2.34 -12.13 11.43
N ARG A 156 -1.78 -13.02 10.61
CA ARG A 156 -0.50 -13.68 10.86
C ARG A 156 0.46 -13.34 9.74
N PHE A 157 1.69 -13.03 10.13
CA PHE A 157 2.80 -12.64 9.27
C PHE A 157 3.96 -13.58 9.49
N ASP A 158 4.56 -14.05 8.40
CA ASP A 158 5.84 -14.74 8.44
C ASP A 158 6.96 -13.70 8.47
N LEU A 159 7.90 -13.87 9.39
CA LEU A 159 9.03 -12.95 9.61
C LEU A 159 10.33 -13.48 9.00
N ARG A 160 10.30 -14.58 8.23
CA ARG A 160 11.48 -15.20 7.61
C ARG A 160 12.15 -14.37 6.53
#